data_AF-A0A2U1SXW1-F1
#
_entry.id   AF-A0A2U1SXW1-F1
#
_cell.length_a   1.000
_cell.length_b   1.000
_cell.length_c   1.000
_cell.angle_alpha   90.00
_cell.angle_beta   90.00
_cell.angle_gamma   90.00
#
_symmetry.space_group_name_H-M   'P 1'
#
loop_
_entity.id
_entity.type
_entity.pdbx_description
1 polymer ?
#
loop_
_entity_poly.entity_id
_entity_poly.type
_entity_poly.pdbx_seq_one_letter_code
_entity_poly.pdbx_strand_id
1 'polypeptide(L)'
;MTAPGAAALVKETGSKRGPAEVRVLPVPDPPESHGGYRLQPEFYEPKRVPQEVLQFSSRPGTLAVGSPGKVGVLQLDFELHDGTTQLMRHYQKSPLQIMRPLYFNLERPDMPYVYLTSTGGGILQGDRLRTDLRFGPDTSAHVTTQAASKIYKMDSDYATSLMNLTVERGAHVEYLPDPVIPFERSRMYQQTSVVLDETATLLVGETIYAGRLAREERHAYDVYASDLEVRRPSGALVALDRVRLSPSAGGIDGLGVLADHDVLAMLYVFVPDAATVPALADALLGALEPFGEASLIYGVSALPSDAGVWMRLVGNDTVAVARASTAVAAAAHTFVLGTPAPNIRKS
;
A
#
# COMPACT_ATOMS: atom_id res chain seq x y z
N MET A 1 0.58 -36.13 -32.55
CA MET A 1 1.03 -36.00 -33.95
C MET A 1 0.63 -34.63 -34.46
N THR A 2 1.47 -33.62 -34.27
CA THR A 2 1.43 -32.40 -35.09
C THR A 2 2.38 -32.62 -36.26
N ALA A 3 1.89 -32.36 -37.47
CA ALA A 3 2.70 -32.33 -38.69
C ALA A 3 3.58 -31.06 -38.71
N PRO A 4 4.71 -31.08 -39.45
CA PRO A 4 5.89 -30.27 -39.17
C PRO A 4 6.00 -29.00 -40.03
N GLY A 5 6.95 -28.14 -39.63
CA GLY A 5 7.29 -26.89 -40.30
C GLY A 5 8.04 -27.07 -41.63
N ALA A 6 8.26 -25.93 -42.29
CA ALA A 6 9.12 -25.85 -43.46
C ALA A 6 10.41 -25.11 -43.10
N ALA A 7 11.53 -25.84 -43.16
CA ALA A 7 12.87 -25.31 -43.15
C ALA A 7 13.44 -25.20 -44.58
N ALA A 8 14.36 -24.25 -44.72
CA ALA A 8 14.99 -23.70 -45.92
C ALA A 8 15.75 -24.72 -46.80
N LEU A 9 16.21 -24.29 -47.99
CA LEU A 9 17.37 -24.91 -48.65
C LEU A 9 18.02 -24.03 -49.73
N VAL A 10 19.34 -23.87 -49.64
CA VAL A 10 20.24 -23.73 -50.79
C VAL A 10 21.28 -24.86 -50.68
N LYS A 11 21.50 -25.56 -51.80
CA LYS A 11 22.37 -26.74 -51.95
C LYS A 11 23.83 -26.33 -52.17
N GLU A 12 24.76 -27.17 -51.70
CA GLU A 12 25.79 -27.74 -52.58
C GLU A 12 26.43 -29.01 -51.98
N THR A 13 27.09 -29.76 -52.86
CA THR A 13 27.32 -31.21 -52.86
C THR A 13 28.69 -31.65 -52.29
N GLY A 14 28.72 -32.81 -51.63
CA GLY A 14 29.80 -33.80 -51.82
C GLY A 14 30.66 -34.20 -50.59
N SER A 15 30.73 -35.52 -50.38
CA SER A 15 31.79 -36.30 -49.71
C SER A 15 31.66 -36.66 -48.21
N LYS A 16 32.08 -37.89 -47.92
CA LYS A 16 31.79 -38.76 -46.76
C LYS A 16 32.42 -38.27 -45.44
N ARG A 17 31.63 -38.15 -44.36
CA ARG A 17 32.09 -38.18 -42.94
C ARG A 17 31.00 -38.79 -42.03
N GLY A 18 31.43 -39.50 -40.98
CA GLY A 18 30.58 -40.24 -40.01
C GLY A 18 29.60 -39.36 -39.21
N PRO A 19 28.78 -39.96 -38.32
CA PRO A 19 27.68 -39.25 -37.67
C PRO A 19 28.23 -38.09 -36.83
N ALA A 20 27.72 -36.89 -37.09
CA ALA A 20 28.10 -35.68 -36.38
C ALA A 20 27.56 -35.73 -34.94
N GLU A 21 28.46 -35.62 -33.96
CA GLU A 21 28.07 -35.34 -32.58
C GLU A 21 27.34 -33.99 -32.53
N VAL A 22 26.07 -34.03 -32.11
CA VAL A 22 25.30 -32.83 -31.80
C VAL A 22 25.83 -32.27 -30.48
N ARG A 23 26.73 -31.28 -30.56
CA ARG A 23 27.07 -30.46 -29.41
C ARG A 23 25.86 -29.62 -29.03
N VAL A 24 25.20 -29.99 -27.95
CA VAL A 24 24.26 -29.10 -27.24
C VAL A 24 25.10 -27.94 -26.70
N LEU A 25 24.91 -26.75 -27.26
CA LEU A 25 25.47 -25.54 -26.67
C LEU A 25 24.80 -25.35 -25.31
N PRO A 26 25.56 -25.09 -24.23
CA PRO A 26 24.98 -24.82 -22.92
C PRO A 26 24.03 -23.63 -23.06
N VAL A 27 22.82 -23.79 -22.53
CA VAL A 27 21.92 -22.65 -22.28
C VAL A 27 22.72 -21.71 -21.37
N PRO A 28 22.87 -20.41 -21.73
CA PRO A 28 23.56 -19.49 -20.85
C PRO A 28 22.89 -19.51 -19.49
N ASP A 29 23.68 -19.55 -18.41
CA ASP A 29 23.16 -19.28 -17.09
C ASP A 29 22.33 -17.98 -17.12
N PRO A 30 21.21 -17.90 -16.38
CA PRO A 30 20.45 -16.66 -16.30
C PRO A 30 21.42 -15.53 -15.93
N PRO A 31 21.37 -14.38 -16.62
CA PRO A 31 22.34 -13.31 -16.41
C PRO A 31 22.38 -12.96 -14.92
N GLU A 32 23.58 -12.80 -14.38
CA GLU A 32 23.78 -12.25 -13.03
C GLU A 32 22.84 -11.06 -12.86
N SER A 33 21.92 -11.20 -11.92
CA SER A 33 20.77 -10.33 -11.82
C SER A 33 21.19 -8.86 -11.68
N HIS A 34 21.01 -8.07 -12.73
CA HIS A 34 21.39 -6.67 -12.72
C HIS A 34 20.58 -5.89 -11.66
N GLY A 35 21.26 -5.06 -10.85
CA GLY A 35 20.62 -4.16 -9.88
C GLY A 35 20.53 -4.63 -8.42
N GLY A 36 21.18 -5.74 -8.07
CA GLY A 36 21.36 -6.18 -6.68
C GLY A 36 20.10 -6.79 -6.05
N TYR A 37 20.14 -7.02 -4.73
CA TYR A 37 19.07 -7.76 -4.01
C TYR A 37 17.68 -7.11 -4.15
N ARG A 38 17.62 -5.80 -4.37
CA ARG A 38 16.36 -5.03 -4.45
C ARG A 38 15.57 -5.29 -5.73
N LEU A 39 16.23 -5.80 -6.77
CA LEU A 39 15.58 -6.15 -8.04
C LEU A 39 15.37 -7.65 -8.20
N GLN A 40 15.55 -8.41 -7.12
CA GLN A 40 15.18 -9.81 -7.10
C GLN A 40 13.70 -9.96 -6.76
N PRO A 41 12.94 -10.85 -7.42
CA PRO A 41 11.55 -11.12 -7.10
C PRO A 41 11.30 -11.37 -5.62
N GLU A 42 12.21 -12.06 -4.93
CA GLU A 42 12.11 -12.37 -3.50
C GLU A 42 12.07 -11.12 -2.62
N PHE A 43 12.56 -9.99 -3.12
CA PHE A 43 12.52 -8.71 -2.43
C PHE A 43 11.21 -7.95 -2.69
N TYR A 44 10.75 -7.81 -3.93
CA TYR A 44 9.60 -6.96 -4.23
C TYR A 44 8.26 -7.69 -4.34
N GLU A 45 8.26 -9.03 -4.42
CA GLU A 45 7.03 -9.81 -4.45
C GLU A 45 6.52 -10.09 -3.02
N PRO A 46 5.19 -10.05 -2.82
CA PRO A 46 4.59 -10.46 -1.56
C PRO A 46 4.86 -11.95 -1.30
N LYS A 47 5.07 -12.31 -0.03
CA LYS A 47 5.24 -13.72 0.39
C LYS A 47 4.00 -14.58 0.10
N ARG A 48 2.82 -13.96 0.10
CA ARG A 48 1.55 -14.60 -0.20
C ARG A 48 0.68 -13.62 -0.97
N VAL A 49 0.07 -14.08 -2.06
CA VAL A 49 -0.98 -13.35 -2.76
C VAL A 49 -2.32 -14.03 -2.47
N PRO A 50 -3.41 -13.28 -2.22
CA PRO A 50 -4.74 -13.86 -2.02
C PRO A 50 -5.23 -14.61 -3.26
N GLN A 51 -6.05 -15.66 -3.07
CA GLN A 51 -6.58 -16.49 -4.16
C GLN A 51 -7.39 -15.67 -5.16
N GLU A 52 -8.13 -14.68 -4.66
CA GLU A 52 -8.94 -13.74 -5.42
C GLU A 52 -8.13 -12.95 -6.44
N VAL A 53 -6.84 -12.73 -6.17
CA VAL A 53 -5.91 -12.05 -7.07
C VAL A 53 -5.08 -13.05 -7.88
N LEU A 54 -4.61 -14.13 -7.24
CA LEU A 54 -3.78 -15.16 -7.88
C LEU A 54 -4.44 -15.80 -9.10
N GLN A 55 -5.77 -15.92 -9.11
CA GLN A 55 -6.50 -16.46 -10.26
C GLN A 55 -6.27 -15.68 -11.57
N PHE A 56 -5.81 -14.42 -11.49
CA PHE A 56 -5.49 -13.58 -12.64
C PHE A 56 -4.02 -13.68 -13.09
N SER A 57 -3.18 -14.42 -12.34
CA SER A 57 -1.76 -14.57 -12.66
C SER A 57 -1.59 -15.13 -14.07
N SER A 58 -0.88 -14.39 -14.90
CA SER A 58 -0.62 -14.75 -16.29
C SER A 58 0.62 -14.00 -16.78
N ARG A 59 1.25 -14.51 -17.85
CA ARG A 59 2.38 -13.79 -18.47
C ARG A 59 1.83 -12.63 -19.31
N PRO A 60 2.22 -11.37 -19.04
CA PRO A 60 1.77 -10.24 -19.85
C PRO A 60 2.26 -10.35 -21.29
N GLY A 61 1.42 -9.93 -22.25
CA GLY A 61 1.86 -9.66 -23.63
C GLY A 61 2.61 -8.32 -23.78
N THR A 62 2.72 -7.56 -22.69
CA THR A 62 3.47 -6.30 -22.56
C THR A 62 4.80 -6.53 -21.82
N LEU A 63 5.50 -5.47 -21.39
CA LEU A 63 6.74 -5.60 -20.62
C LEU A 63 6.54 -6.54 -19.41
N ALA A 64 7.40 -7.55 -19.30
CA ALA A 64 7.33 -8.53 -18.23
C ALA A 64 7.57 -7.88 -16.86
N VAL A 65 7.00 -8.48 -15.81
CA VAL A 65 7.33 -8.18 -14.41
C VAL A 65 8.85 -8.22 -14.23
N GLY A 66 9.43 -7.24 -13.53
CA GLY A 66 10.88 -7.09 -13.42
C GLY A 66 11.52 -6.17 -14.46
N SER A 67 10.81 -5.81 -15.54
CA SER A 67 11.32 -4.84 -16.53
C SER A 67 11.55 -3.44 -15.93
N PRO A 68 12.46 -2.63 -16.49
CA PRO A 68 12.60 -1.23 -16.10
C PRO A 68 11.24 -0.50 -16.11
N GLY A 69 10.95 0.23 -15.04
CA GLY A 69 9.67 0.93 -14.83
C GLY A 69 8.54 0.09 -14.24
N LYS A 70 8.66 -1.24 -14.15
CA LYS A 70 7.65 -2.12 -13.52
C LYS A 70 7.89 -2.39 -12.04
N VAL A 71 9.14 -2.33 -11.61
CA VAL A 71 9.50 -2.51 -10.20
C VAL A 71 9.84 -1.16 -9.57
N GLY A 72 9.01 -0.66 -8.66
CA GLY A 72 9.28 0.54 -7.87
C GLY A 72 9.78 0.16 -6.49
N VAL A 73 10.87 0.78 -6.03
CA VAL A 73 11.39 0.54 -4.68
C VAL A 73 11.69 1.86 -4.01
N LEU A 74 11.19 2.05 -2.79
CA LEU A 74 11.52 3.17 -1.94
C LEU A 74 11.93 2.61 -0.57
N GLN A 75 13.10 2.98 -0.07
CA GLN A 75 13.52 2.64 1.29
C GLN A 75 14.00 3.90 1.99
N LEU A 76 13.44 4.18 3.16
CA LEU A 76 13.67 5.38 3.93
C LEU A 76 13.86 5.02 5.40
N ASP A 77 15.01 5.42 5.96
CA ASP A 77 15.28 5.24 7.38
C ASP A 77 15.37 6.62 8.05
N PHE A 78 14.51 6.83 9.05
CA PHE A 78 14.44 8.03 9.85
C PHE A 78 15.03 7.77 11.23
N GLU A 79 15.86 8.69 11.72
CA GLU A 79 16.48 8.63 13.04
C GLU A 79 16.34 9.96 13.76
N LEU A 80 16.39 9.94 15.10
CA LEU A 80 16.42 11.14 15.91
C LEU A 80 17.85 11.71 15.91
N HIS A 81 18.00 12.95 15.43
CA HIS A 81 19.26 13.68 15.41
C HIS A 81 19.04 15.13 15.83
N ASP A 82 19.83 15.59 16.81
CA ASP A 82 19.73 16.94 17.39
C ASP A 82 18.29 17.34 17.80
N GLY A 83 17.55 16.39 18.38
CA GLY A 83 16.17 16.61 18.84
C GLY A 83 15.12 16.67 17.72
N THR A 84 15.48 16.32 16.49
CA THR A 84 14.57 16.31 15.32
C THR A 84 14.66 14.98 14.59
N THR A 85 13.56 14.49 14.03
CA THR A 85 13.58 13.28 13.20
C THR A 85 14.10 13.63 11.81
N GLN A 86 15.16 12.98 11.35
CA GLN A 86 15.81 13.25 10.06
C GLN A 86 15.89 12.00 9.19
N LEU A 87 15.79 12.18 7.86
CA LEU A 87 15.98 11.11 6.89
C LEU A 87 17.48 10.80 6.75
N MET A 88 17.92 9.67 7.32
CA MET A 88 19.33 9.28 7.38
C MET A 88 19.75 8.35 6.26
N ARG A 89 18.84 7.51 5.76
CA ARG A 89 19.11 6.61 4.63
C ARG A 89 17.97 6.69 3.63
N HIS A 90 18.35 6.73 2.36
CA HIS A 90 17.44 6.86 1.24
C HIS A 90 17.90 5.99 0.09
N TYR A 91 17.02 5.11 -0.35
CA TYR A 91 17.12 4.43 -1.63
C TYR A 91 15.83 4.63 -2.39
N GLN A 92 15.93 4.94 -3.68
CA GLN A 92 14.78 5.15 -4.53
C GLN A 92 15.01 4.60 -5.93
N LYS A 93 14.00 3.92 -6.44
CA LYS A 93 13.88 3.48 -7.82
C LYS A 93 12.48 3.78 -8.34
N SER A 94 12.43 4.47 -9.48
CA SER A 94 11.19 4.79 -10.19
C SER A 94 10.31 3.55 -10.42
N PRO A 95 8.97 3.71 -10.33
CA PRO A 95 8.26 4.99 -10.34
C PRO A 95 8.11 5.69 -8.98
N LEU A 96 8.43 5.03 -7.86
CA LEU A 96 8.30 5.59 -6.50
C LEU A 96 9.31 6.71 -6.26
N GLN A 97 8.85 7.78 -5.60
CA GLN A 97 9.66 8.92 -5.20
C GLN A 97 9.23 9.48 -3.84
N ILE A 98 10.10 10.31 -3.26
CA ILE A 98 9.86 11.07 -2.05
C ILE A 98 10.12 12.56 -2.30
N MET A 99 9.27 13.43 -1.77
CA MET A 99 9.58 14.85 -1.63
C MET A 99 10.44 15.08 -0.39
N ARG A 100 11.31 16.10 -0.42
CA ARG A 100 12.12 16.48 0.74
C ARG A 100 11.23 16.57 2.00
N PRO A 101 11.60 15.93 3.12
CA PRO A 101 10.87 16.06 4.38
C PRO A 101 10.69 17.55 4.77
N LEU A 102 9.46 17.92 5.15
CA LEU A 102 9.10 19.29 5.48
C LEU A 102 8.83 19.45 6.98
N TYR A 103 9.32 20.52 7.59
CA TYR A 103 9.15 20.82 9.01
C TYR A 103 8.41 22.15 9.15
N PHE A 104 7.10 22.13 8.89
CA PHE A 104 6.29 23.35 8.88
C PHE A 104 5.34 23.46 10.08
N ASN A 105 5.16 22.40 10.87
CA ASN A 105 4.37 22.47 12.09
C ASN A 105 5.22 23.12 13.20
N LEU A 106 4.90 24.37 13.55
CA LEU A 106 5.63 25.11 14.59
C LEU A 106 5.42 24.54 16.00
N GLU A 107 4.32 23.82 16.25
CA GLU A 107 4.08 23.17 17.53
C GLU A 107 4.86 21.86 17.67
N ARG A 108 5.29 21.27 16.54
CA ARG A 108 6.09 20.04 16.44
C ARG A 108 7.21 20.17 15.41
N PRO A 109 8.22 21.02 15.67
CA PRO A 109 9.33 21.24 14.74
C PRO A 109 10.24 20.02 14.62
N ASP A 110 10.11 19.03 15.51
CA ASP A 110 10.82 17.76 15.50
C ASP A 110 10.26 16.75 14.47
N MET A 111 9.01 16.94 14.03
CA MET A 111 8.24 15.97 13.25
C MET A 111 8.19 16.36 11.75
N PRO A 112 8.92 15.65 10.86
CA PRO A 112 8.81 15.84 9.43
C PRO A 112 7.45 15.39 8.88
N TYR A 113 7.01 16.12 7.86
CA TYR A 113 5.91 15.77 6.97
C TYR A 113 6.51 15.30 5.64
N VAL A 114 6.25 14.04 5.32
CA VAL A 114 6.85 13.31 4.21
C VAL A 114 5.76 12.99 3.18
N TYR A 115 6.00 13.38 1.94
CA TYR A 115 5.08 13.12 0.83
C TYR A 115 5.69 12.07 -0.10
N LEU A 116 5.04 10.93 -0.17
CA LEU A 116 5.33 9.87 -1.13
C LEU A 116 4.63 10.17 -2.45
N THR A 117 5.31 9.94 -3.57
CA THR A 117 4.76 10.20 -4.89
C THR A 117 5.18 9.13 -5.89
N SER A 118 4.48 9.08 -7.02
CA SER A 118 4.75 8.16 -8.13
C SER A 118 4.74 8.91 -9.44
N THR A 119 5.78 8.72 -10.23
CA THR A 119 5.95 9.38 -11.55
C THR A 119 4.97 8.88 -12.61
N GLY A 120 4.32 7.73 -12.41
CA GLY A 120 3.49 7.05 -13.42
C GLY A 120 2.04 7.51 -13.54
N GLY A 121 1.59 8.48 -12.74
CA GLY A 121 0.19 8.94 -12.71
C GLY A 121 -0.83 7.91 -12.16
N GLY A 122 -0.35 6.71 -11.80
CA GLY A 122 -1.08 5.62 -11.15
C GLY A 122 -0.33 4.30 -11.29
N ILE A 123 -0.99 3.21 -10.91
CA ILE A 123 -0.47 1.84 -10.92
C ILE A 123 -0.97 1.14 -12.19
N LEU A 124 -0.04 0.56 -12.95
CA LEU A 124 -0.31 -0.13 -14.20
C LEU A 124 -0.18 -1.65 -14.05
N GLN A 125 -0.64 -2.35 -15.07
CA GLN A 125 -0.52 -3.79 -15.19
C GLN A 125 0.90 -4.31 -14.92
N GLY A 126 1.04 -5.30 -14.04
CA GLY A 126 2.32 -5.94 -13.74
C GLY A 126 3.27 -5.10 -12.90
N ASP A 127 2.84 -3.94 -12.39
CA ASP A 127 3.68 -3.15 -11.50
C ASP A 127 3.86 -3.88 -10.16
N ARG A 128 5.07 -3.78 -9.60
CA ARG A 128 5.48 -4.30 -8.29
C ARG A 128 6.12 -3.16 -7.52
N LEU A 129 5.36 -2.58 -6.59
CA LEU A 129 5.79 -1.44 -5.80
C LEU A 129 6.11 -1.90 -4.38
N ARG A 130 7.27 -1.53 -3.86
CA ARG A 130 7.66 -1.80 -2.47
C ARG A 130 8.20 -0.53 -1.83
N THR A 131 7.59 -0.15 -0.71
CA THR A 131 8.03 0.95 0.14
C THR A 131 8.37 0.42 1.52
N ASP A 132 9.61 0.62 1.96
CA ASP A 132 10.08 0.28 3.30
C ASP A 132 10.37 1.57 4.05
N LEU A 133 9.64 1.83 5.13
CA LEU A 133 9.84 2.98 6.01
C LEU A 133 10.26 2.46 7.39
N ARG A 134 11.41 2.90 7.86
CA ARG A 134 11.91 2.63 9.21
C ARG A 134 11.96 3.92 10.00
N PHE A 135 11.39 3.89 11.20
CA PHE A 135 11.39 4.97 12.17
C PHE A 135 12.12 4.48 13.41
N GLY A 136 13.34 4.98 13.59
CA GLY A 136 14.20 4.63 14.72
C GLY A 136 13.63 5.08 16.07
N PRO A 137 14.32 4.76 17.18
CA PRO A 137 13.81 5.05 18.51
C PRO A 137 13.50 6.53 18.72
N ASP A 138 12.39 6.80 19.41
CA ASP A 138 11.96 8.13 19.84
C ASP A 138 11.76 9.14 18.66
N THR A 139 11.62 8.63 17.43
CA THR A 139 11.32 9.46 16.25
C THR A 139 9.84 9.83 16.16
N SER A 140 9.55 10.88 15.39
CA SER A 140 8.20 11.33 15.06
C SER A 140 8.10 11.56 13.56
N ALA A 141 7.03 11.16 12.88
CA ALA A 141 6.87 11.45 11.45
C ALA A 141 5.41 11.40 11.00
N HIS A 142 5.03 12.33 10.13
CA HIS A 142 3.80 12.24 9.34
C HIS A 142 4.15 11.86 7.91
N VAL A 143 3.56 10.81 7.38
CA VAL A 143 3.76 10.30 6.03
C VAL A 143 2.42 10.25 5.31
N THR A 144 2.35 10.89 4.16
CA THR A 144 1.17 10.88 3.29
C THR A 144 1.60 10.71 1.84
N THR A 145 0.65 10.51 0.94
CA THR A 145 0.90 10.58 -0.51
C THR A 145 0.60 11.98 -1.04
N GLN A 146 1.08 12.28 -2.24
CA GLN A 146 0.79 13.55 -2.90
C GLN A 146 -0.59 13.58 -3.57
N ALA A 147 -1.09 12.42 -4.00
CA ALA A 147 -2.34 12.30 -4.73
C ALA A 147 -2.93 10.89 -4.60
N ALA A 148 -4.22 10.79 -4.93
CA ALA A 148 -4.94 9.52 -4.98
C ALA A 148 -4.26 8.49 -5.90
N SER A 149 -4.20 7.24 -5.44
CA SER A 149 -3.60 6.13 -6.18
C SER A 149 -4.60 5.55 -7.17
N LYS A 150 -4.49 5.93 -8.44
CA LYS A 150 -5.31 5.39 -9.53
C LYS A 150 -4.78 4.02 -9.94
N ILE A 151 -5.62 2.99 -9.97
CA ILE A 151 -5.23 1.66 -10.45
C ILE A 151 -5.86 1.46 -11.82
N TYR A 152 -5.04 1.40 -12.85
CA TYR A 152 -5.52 1.29 -14.22
C TYR A 152 -5.96 -0.13 -14.58
N LYS A 153 -6.75 -0.22 -15.65
CA LYS A 153 -7.18 -1.47 -16.29
C LYS A 153 -6.00 -2.41 -16.56
N MET A 154 -6.25 -3.71 -16.37
CA MET A 154 -5.29 -4.78 -16.65
C MET A 154 -5.95 -5.84 -17.54
N ASP A 155 -5.31 -6.16 -18.67
CA ASP A 155 -5.75 -7.21 -19.57
C ASP A 155 -5.15 -8.58 -19.19
N SER A 156 -3.99 -8.58 -18.54
CA SER A 156 -3.27 -9.77 -18.07
C SER A 156 -2.57 -9.48 -16.74
N ASP A 157 -2.38 -10.50 -15.91
CA ASP A 157 -1.75 -10.41 -14.58
C ASP A 157 -2.46 -9.39 -13.64
N TYR A 158 -1.79 -9.01 -12.56
CA TYR A 158 -2.21 -8.01 -11.57
C TYR A 158 -1.03 -7.10 -11.17
N ALA A 159 -1.30 -6.07 -10.36
CA ALA A 159 -0.26 -5.26 -9.72
C ALA A 159 -0.20 -5.51 -8.21
N THR A 160 0.97 -5.23 -7.61
CA THR A 160 1.16 -5.28 -6.16
C THR A 160 1.75 -4.01 -5.59
N SER A 161 1.32 -3.63 -4.38
CA SER A 161 1.91 -2.55 -3.58
C SER A 161 2.17 -3.04 -2.16
N LEU A 162 3.43 -3.06 -1.77
CA LEU A 162 3.87 -3.44 -0.44
C LEU A 162 4.31 -2.17 0.31
N MET A 163 3.67 -1.90 1.44
CA MET A 163 4.07 -0.88 2.40
C MET A 163 4.57 -1.58 3.67
N ASN A 164 5.84 -1.44 3.99
CA ASN A 164 6.45 -2.02 5.18
C ASN A 164 6.84 -0.91 6.13
N LEU A 165 6.28 -0.89 7.33
CA LEU A 165 6.60 0.07 8.39
C LEU A 165 7.33 -0.66 9.51
N THR A 166 8.47 -0.13 9.95
CA THR A 166 9.12 -0.52 11.20
C THR A 166 9.09 0.70 12.12
N VAL A 167 8.35 0.59 13.22
CA VAL A 167 8.14 1.67 14.17
C VAL A 167 8.75 1.23 15.51
N GLU A 168 9.92 1.77 15.82
CA GLU A 168 10.72 1.35 16.97
C GLU A 168 10.30 2.04 18.27
N ARG A 169 10.93 1.62 19.38
CA ARG A 169 10.68 2.09 20.74
C ARG A 169 10.45 3.60 20.82
N GLY A 170 9.27 3.98 21.29
CA GLY A 170 8.92 5.37 21.58
C GLY A 170 8.63 6.22 20.33
N ALA A 171 8.69 5.64 19.14
CA ALA A 171 8.40 6.38 17.92
C ALA A 171 6.90 6.65 17.77
N HIS A 172 6.57 7.80 17.19
CA HIS A 172 5.22 8.24 16.83
C HIS A 172 5.11 8.41 15.32
N VAL A 173 4.31 7.57 14.66
CA VAL A 173 4.21 7.58 13.20
C VAL A 173 2.77 7.72 12.77
N GLU A 174 2.53 8.59 11.79
CA GLU A 174 1.24 8.74 11.13
C GLU A 174 1.41 8.41 9.66
N TYR A 175 0.84 7.30 9.20
CA TYR A 175 0.78 6.95 7.79
C TYR A 175 -0.65 7.13 7.29
N LEU A 176 -0.91 8.26 6.63
CA LEU A 176 -2.24 8.71 6.20
C LEU A 176 -2.22 9.01 4.70
N PRO A 177 -2.20 7.98 3.82
CA PRO A 177 -2.20 8.16 2.37
C PRO A 177 -3.53 8.72 1.84
N ASP A 178 -3.50 9.23 0.62
CA ASP A 178 -4.70 9.59 -0.15
C ASP A 178 -5.47 8.34 -0.62
N PRO A 179 -6.73 8.50 -1.02
CA PRO A 179 -7.57 7.38 -1.45
C PRO A 179 -7.00 6.57 -2.63
N VAL A 180 -7.32 5.29 -2.64
CA VAL A 180 -7.10 4.39 -3.78
C VAL A 180 -8.36 4.37 -4.65
N ILE A 181 -8.17 4.49 -5.97
CA ILE A 181 -9.24 4.54 -6.96
C ILE A 181 -9.03 3.42 -7.99
N PRO A 182 -9.63 2.24 -7.79
CA PRO A 182 -9.58 1.15 -8.74
C PRO A 182 -10.43 1.43 -9.98
N PHE A 183 -9.83 1.36 -11.17
CA PHE A 183 -10.57 1.56 -12.42
C PHE A 183 -11.18 0.24 -12.92
N GLU A 184 -12.04 0.35 -13.93
CA GLU A 184 -12.62 -0.77 -14.67
C GLU A 184 -11.55 -1.82 -15.03
N ARG A 185 -11.85 -3.08 -14.70
CA ARG A 185 -10.99 -4.25 -14.93
C ARG A 185 -9.57 -4.11 -14.36
N SER A 186 -9.37 -3.29 -13.34
CA SER A 186 -8.13 -3.27 -12.56
C SER A 186 -8.05 -4.49 -11.63
N ARG A 187 -6.81 -4.91 -11.32
CA ARG A 187 -6.50 -6.08 -10.50
C ARG A 187 -5.37 -5.74 -9.54
N MET A 188 -5.67 -5.65 -8.26
CA MET A 188 -4.71 -5.13 -7.28
C MET A 188 -4.62 -5.98 -6.03
N TYR A 189 -3.40 -6.22 -5.59
CA TYR A 189 -3.11 -6.64 -4.22
C TYR A 189 -2.24 -5.61 -3.50
N GLN A 190 -2.76 -5.05 -2.41
CA GLN A 190 -2.04 -4.16 -1.50
C GLN A 190 -1.78 -4.87 -0.17
N GLN A 191 -0.59 -4.67 0.40
CA GLN A 191 -0.25 -5.15 1.73
C GLN A 191 0.47 -4.06 2.51
N THR A 192 -0.06 -3.73 3.68
CA THR A 192 0.59 -2.89 4.69
C THR A 192 1.04 -3.78 5.85
N SER A 193 2.36 -4.00 5.96
CA SER A 193 2.96 -4.80 7.04
C SER A 193 3.66 -3.88 8.02
N VAL A 194 3.37 -4.04 9.30
CA VAL A 194 3.93 -3.20 10.36
C VAL A 194 4.62 -4.06 11.41
N VAL A 195 5.87 -3.72 11.74
CA VAL A 195 6.52 -4.12 12.98
C VAL A 195 6.45 -2.95 13.95
N LEU A 196 5.68 -3.09 15.01
CA LEU A 196 5.36 -2.03 15.97
C LEU A 196 5.86 -2.40 17.37
N ASP A 197 6.85 -1.66 17.86
CA ASP A 197 7.35 -1.78 19.24
C ASP A 197 6.22 -1.55 20.27
N GLU A 198 6.31 -2.22 21.42
CA GLU A 198 5.34 -2.12 22.50
C GLU A 198 5.16 -0.69 23.01
N THR A 199 6.18 0.15 22.94
CA THR A 199 6.12 1.53 23.45
C THR A 199 5.88 2.57 22.35
N ALA A 200 5.62 2.14 21.11
CA ALA A 200 5.41 3.02 19.97
C ALA A 200 3.92 3.36 19.74
N THR A 201 3.68 4.49 19.09
CA THR A 201 2.37 4.94 18.64
C THR A 201 2.31 4.96 17.12
N LEU A 202 1.23 4.45 16.55
CA LEU A 202 1.04 4.40 15.10
C LEU A 202 -0.40 4.73 14.72
N LEU A 203 -0.57 5.67 13.80
CA LEU A 203 -1.82 5.91 13.07
C LEU A 203 -1.66 5.39 11.64
N VAL A 204 -2.54 4.49 11.20
CA VAL A 204 -2.59 3.99 9.81
C VAL A 204 -3.97 4.22 9.22
N GLY A 205 -4.04 5.01 8.16
CA GLY A 205 -5.26 5.27 7.41
C GLY A 205 -5.27 4.53 6.07
N GLU A 206 -6.46 4.15 5.62
CA GLU A 206 -6.68 3.65 4.27
C GLU A 206 -8.06 4.11 3.78
N THR A 207 -8.16 4.51 2.52
CA THR A 207 -9.44 4.88 1.91
C THR A 207 -9.51 4.32 0.50
N ILE A 208 -10.63 3.70 0.18
CA ILE A 208 -10.85 3.00 -1.09
C ILE A 208 -12.17 3.52 -1.68
N TYR A 209 -12.12 3.95 -2.94
CA TYR A 209 -13.32 4.33 -3.69
C TYR A 209 -13.81 3.12 -4.49
N ALA A 210 -15.12 3.07 -4.74
CA ALA A 210 -15.75 2.05 -5.58
C ALA A 210 -15.30 2.15 -7.05
N GLY A 211 -14.77 3.29 -7.47
CA GLY A 211 -14.18 3.49 -8.78
C GLY A 211 -14.13 4.96 -9.16
N ARG A 212 -14.22 5.25 -10.46
CA ARG A 212 -14.28 6.63 -10.97
C ARG A 212 -15.71 7.16 -10.84
N LEU A 213 -16.10 7.56 -9.63
CA LEU A 213 -17.47 8.01 -9.32
C LEU A 213 -17.96 9.15 -10.22
N ALA A 214 -17.09 10.10 -10.55
CA ALA A 214 -17.39 11.21 -11.48
C ALA A 214 -17.63 10.75 -12.93
N ARG A 215 -17.31 9.50 -13.27
CA ARG A 215 -17.58 8.84 -14.55
C ARG A 215 -18.64 7.73 -14.42
N GLU A 216 -19.38 7.74 -13.30
CA GLU A 216 -20.40 6.74 -12.97
C GLU A 216 -19.88 5.29 -12.91
N GLU A 217 -18.58 5.13 -12.72
CA GLU A 217 -17.95 3.83 -12.62
C GLU A 217 -17.85 3.39 -11.17
N ARG A 218 -18.62 2.35 -10.84
CA ARG A 218 -18.71 1.75 -9.50
C ARG A 218 -18.48 0.26 -9.61
N HIS A 219 -17.58 -0.25 -8.77
CA HIS A 219 -17.29 -1.68 -8.66
C HIS A 219 -17.03 -2.35 -10.01
N ALA A 220 -16.37 -1.64 -10.94
CA ALA A 220 -16.09 -2.12 -12.29
C ALA A 220 -14.72 -2.82 -12.40
N TYR A 221 -13.93 -2.83 -11.34
CA TYR A 221 -12.66 -3.55 -11.26
C TYR A 221 -12.87 -5.08 -11.20
N ASP A 222 -11.85 -5.84 -11.57
CA ASP A 222 -11.93 -7.30 -11.47
C ASP A 222 -11.72 -7.74 -10.01
N VAL A 223 -10.71 -7.17 -9.33
CA VAL A 223 -10.41 -7.45 -7.92
C VAL A 223 -9.60 -6.33 -7.27
N TYR A 224 -9.96 -6.00 -6.03
CA TYR A 224 -9.13 -5.23 -5.10
C TYR A 224 -9.00 -6.01 -3.79
N ALA A 225 -7.77 -6.34 -3.41
CA ALA A 225 -7.47 -6.97 -2.12
C ALA A 225 -6.48 -6.10 -1.34
N SER A 226 -6.79 -5.82 -0.08
CA SER A 226 -5.90 -5.13 0.86
C SER A 226 -5.72 -5.96 2.13
N ASP A 227 -4.49 -6.05 2.62
CA ASP A 227 -4.12 -6.66 3.90
C ASP A 227 -3.38 -5.65 4.78
N LEU A 228 -3.89 -5.39 5.98
CA LEU A 228 -3.14 -4.71 7.05
C LEU A 228 -2.72 -5.76 8.07
N GLU A 229 -1.42 -5.89 8.33
CA GLU A 229 -0.88 -6.82 9.32
C GLU A 229 0.08 -6.10 10.26
N VAL A 230 -0.25 -6.06 11.55
CA VAL A 230 0.57 -5.42 12.59
C VAL A 230 1.10 -6.47 13.55
N ARG A 231 2.42 -6.52 13.71
CA ARG A 231 3.12 -7.44 14.61
C ARG A 231 4.05 -6.72 15.56
N ARG A 232 4.30 -7.32 16.72
CA ARG A 232 5.41 -6.93 17.61
C ARG A 232 6.76 -7.35 17.03
N PRO A 233 7.89 -6.78 17.50
CA PRO A 233 9.23 -7.23 17.11
C PRO A 233 9.48 -8.73 17.37
N SER A 234 8.81 -9.30 18.38
CA SER A 234 8.82 -10.74 18.69
C SER A 234 8.14 -11.61 17.62
N GLY A 235 7.43 -11.01 16.67
CA GLY A 235 6.62 -11.68 15.65
C GLY A 235 5.17 -11.93 16.07
N ALA A 236 4.79 -11.62 17.32
CA ALA A 236 3.42 -11.76 17.80
C ALA A 236 2.45 -10.87 17.00
N LEU A 237 1.31 -11.43 16.56
CA LEU A 237 0.28 -10.69 15.82
C LEU A 237 -0.53 -9.82 16.78
N VAL A 238 -0.67 -8.53 16.44
CA VAL A 238 -1.44 -7.54 17.21
C VAL A 238 -2.78 -7.28 16.54
N ALA A 239 -2.77 -7.00 15.24
CA ALA A 239 -3.96 -6.74 14.46
C ALA A 239 -3.81 -7.29 13.03
N LEU A 240 -4.92 -7.73 12.46
CA LEU A 240 -5.04 -8.17 11.08
C LEU A 240 -6.39 -7.70 10.54
N ASP A 241 -6.36 -6.94 9.46
CA ASP A 241 -7.56 -6.60 8.68
C ASP A 241 -7.35 -7.02 7.22
N ARG A 242 -8.42 -7.53 6.60
CA ARG A 242 -8.40 -8.01 5.23
C ARG A 242 -9.63 -7.53 4.49
N VAL A 243 -9.42 -6.74 3.46
CA VAL A 243 -10.45 -6.31 2.52
C VAL A 243 -10.34 -7.13 1.25
N ARG A 244 -11.46 -7.73 0.81
CA ARG A 244 -11.57 -8.51 -0.43
C ARG A 244 -12.77 -8.04 -1.21
N LEU A 245 -12.53 -7.30 -2.28
CA LEU A 245 -13.56 -6.77 -3.16
C LEU A 245 -13.41 -7.41 -4.53
N SER A 246 -14.37 -8.26 -4.91
CA SER A 246 -14.42 -8.94 -6.19
C SER A 246 -15.84 -8.88 -6.74
N PRO A 247 -16.18 -7.88 -7.58
CA PRO A 247 -17.55 -7.63 -8.00
C PRO A 247 -18.18 -8.84 -8.71
N SER A 248 -17.39 -9.54 -9.52
CA SER A 248 -17.79 -10.75 -10.24
C SER A 248 -18.05 -11.97 -9.35
N ALA A 249 -17.49 -12.00 -8.13
CA ALA A 249 -17.76 -13.03 -7.14
C ALA A 249 -19.06 -12.77 -6.35
N GLY A 250 -19.67 -11.59 -6.53
CA GLY A 250 -20.85 -11.14 -5.81
C GLY A 250 -20.57 -10.68 -4.38
N GLY A 251 -21.58 -10.11 -3.73
CA GLY A 251 -21.57 -9.81 -2.29
C GLY A 251 -20.92 -8.50 -1.85
N ILE A 252 -20.37 -7.70 -2.77
CA ILE A 252 -19.86 -6.35 -2.45
C ILE A 252 -20.97 -5.47 -1.88
N ASP A 253 -22.17 -5.56 -2.47
CA ASP A 253 -23.33 -4.78 -2.06
C ASP A 253 -24.02 -5.36 -0.81
N GLY A 254 -23.41 -6.36 -0.17
CA GLY A 254 -23.91 -6.94 1.07
C GLY A 254 -23.81 -5.95 2.24
N LEU A 255 -24.78 -5.99 3.15
CA LEU A 255 -24.80 -5.15 4.36
C LEU A 255 -23.56 -5.31 5.26
N GLY A 256 -22.88 -6.46 5.18
CA GLY A 256 -21.64 -6.73 5.90
C GLY A 256 -20.36 -6.33 5.15
N VAL A 257 -20.48 -5.73 3.96
CA VAL A 257 -19.35 -5.37 3.09
C VAL A 257 -19.36 -3.87 2.80
N LEU A 258 -20.01 -3.41 1.73
CA LEU A 258 -20.14 -1.99 1.39
C LEU A 258 -21.59 -1.52 1.33
N ALA A 259 -22.58 -2.42 1.36
CA ALA A 259 -23.97 -2.08 1.05
C ALA A 259 -24.06 -1.27 -0.26
N ASP A 260 -24.73 -0.13 -0.25
CA ASP A 260 -24.85 0.79 -1.38
C ASP A 260 -23.86 1.97 -1.30
N HIS A 261 -22.71 1.79 -0.64
CA HIS A 261 -21.76 2.87 -0.36
C HIS A 261 -20.52 2.85 -1.26
N ASP A 262 -20.21 4.01 -1.83
CA ASP A 262 -19.16 4.21 -2.83
C ASP A 262 -17.75 4.39 -2.23
N VAL A 263 -17.62 4.62 -0.93
CA VAL A 263 -16.34 4.88 -0.26
C VAL A 263 -16.24 4.09 1.03
N LEU A 264 -15.09 3.43 1.24
CA LEU A 264 -14.66 2.81 2.49
C LEU A 264 -13.43 3.53 3.03
N ALA A 265 -13.54 4.13 4.21
CA ALA A 265 -12.44 4.71 4.96
C ALA A 265 -12.18 3.91 6.25
N MET A 266 -10.92 3.71 6.56
CA MET A 266 -10.45 2.95 7.71
C MET A 266 -9.32 3.70 8.40
N LEU A 267 -9.32 3.72 9.73
CA LEU A 267 -8.24 4.25 10.54
C LEU A 267 -7.95 3.28 11.69
N TYR A 268 -6.67 3.02 11.91
CA TYR A 268 -6.17 2.23 13.02
C TYR A 268 -5.21 3.09 13.83
N VAL A 269 -5.47 3.26 15.12
CA VAL A 269 -4.66 4.05 16.05
C VAL A 269 -4.15 3.11 17.14
N PHE A 270 -2.88 2.77 17.09
CA PHE A 270 -2.21 1.96 18.11
C PHE A 270 -1.55 2.85 19.13
N VAL A 271 -1.76 2.58 20.41
CA VAL A 271 -1.18 3.32 21.53
C VAL A 271 -0.55 2.35 22.53
N PRO A 272 0.54 2.75 23.22
CA PRO A 272 1.23 1.86 24.16
C PRO A 272 0.48 1.69 25.49
N ASP A 273 -0.31 2.69 25.91
CA ASP A 273 -1.04 2.65 27.17
C ASP A 273 -2.49 2.25 26.96
N ALA A 274 -2.80 0.99 27.29
CA ALA A 274 -4.14 0.41 27.24
C ALA A 274 -5.18 1.22 28.04
N ALA A 275 -4.79 1.91 29.11
CA ALA A 275 -5.71 2.71 29.91
C ALA A 275 -6.28 3.91 29.14
N THR A 276 -5.62 4.34 28.06
CA THR A 276 -6.05 5.47 27.24
C THR A 276 -7.07 5.08 26.16
N VAL A 277 -7.23 3.78 25.87
CA VAL A 277 -8.05 3.29 24.76
C VAL A 277 -9.51 3.73 24.82
N PRO A 278 -10.22 3.68 25.98
CA PRO A 278 -11.60 4.17 26.05
C PRO A 278 -11.71 5.66 25.72
N ALA A 279 -10.83 6.48 26.29
CA ALA A 279 -10.85 7.93 26.05
C ALA A 279 -10.46 8.28 24.61
N LEU A 280 -9.55 7.52 24.00
CA LEU A 280 -9.24 7.65 22.58
C LEU A 280 -10.46 7.31 21.72
N ALA A 281 -11.17 6.21 22.01
CA ALA A 281 -12.36 5.82 21.27
C ALA A 281 -13.45 6.88 21.35
N ASP A 282 -13.69 7.45 22.54
CA ASP A 282 -14.62 8.56 22.74
C ASP A 282 -14.20 9.80 21.95
N ALA A 283 -12.90 10.13 21.93
CA ALA A 283 -12.39 11.26 21.15
C ALA A 283 -12.59 11.06 19.64
N LEU A 284 -12.36 9.86 19.11
CA LEU A 284 -12.58 9.56 17.69
C LEU A 284 -14.08 9.59 17.34
N LEU A 285 -14.94 9.06 18.22
CA LEU A 285 -16.39 9.08 18.03
C LEU A 285 -16.93 10.52 18.06
N GLY A 286 -16.51 11.32 19.04
CA GLY A 286 -16.88 12.73 19.16
C GLY A 286 -16.47 13.56 17.93
N ALA A 287 -15.33 13.23 17.31
CA ALA A 287 -14.90 13.86 16.06
C ALA A 287 -15.79 13.50 14.84
N LEU A 288 -16.54 12.39 14.92
CA LEU A 288 -17.47 11.94 13.87
C LEU A 288 -18.90 12.44 14.06
N GLU A 289 -19.30 12.83 15.27
CA GLU A 289 -20.66 13.32 15.57
C GLU A 289 -21.16 14.39 14.59
N PRO A 290 -20.36 15.42 14.21
CA PRO A 290 -20.80 16.45 13.27
C PRO A 290 -21.11 15.93 11.85
N PHE A 291 -20.73 14.70 11.54
CA PHE A 291 -20.92 14.07 10.22
C PHE A 291 -22.06 13.06 10.18
N GLY A 292 -22.78 12.83 11.30
CA GLY A 292 -23.90 11.90 11.35
C GLY A 292 -25.05 12.25 10.40
N GLU A 293 -25.28 13.54 10.12
CA GLU A 293 -26.31 13.99 9.18
C GLU A 293 -25.92 13.78 7.70
N ALA A 294 -24.63 13.55 7.40
CA ALA A 294 -24.12 13.43 6.02
C ALA A 294 -24.30 12.02 5.41
N SER A 295 -25.23 11.21 5.96
CA SER A 295 -25.45 9.81 5.55
C SER A 295 -24.18 8.96 5.60
N LEU A 296 -23.26 9.28 6.51
CA LEU A 296 -22.09 8.45 6.78
C LEU A 296 -22.48 7.39 7.80
N ILE A 297 -22.12 6.14 7.55
CA ILE A 297 -22.23 5.07 8.53
C ILE A 297 -20.82 4.78 9.03
N TYR A 298 -20.62 4.85 10.33
CA TYR A 298 -19.32 4.62 10.93
C TYR A 298 -19.42 3.81 12.22
N GLY A 299 -18.31 3.17 12.57
CA GLY A 299 -18.10 2.48 13.83
C GLY A 299 -16.71 2.76 14.35
N VAL A 300 -16.60 2.94 15.66
CA VAL A 300 -15.34 3.09 16.39
C VAL A 300 -15.34 2.05 17.51
N SER A 301 -14.24 1.32 17.67
CA SER A 301 -14.12 0.34 18.75
C SER A 301 -12.65 0.06 19.10
N ALA A 302 -12.43 -0.52 20.28
CA ALA A 302 -11.10 -0.94 20.70
C ALA A 302 -10.56 -2.07 19.79
N LEU A 303 -9.25 -2.06 19.57
CA LEU A 303 -8.51 -3.17 18.97
C LEU A 303 -8.30 -4.29 20.01
N PRO A 304 -8.03 -5.52 19.56
CA PRO A 304 -7.76 -6.65 20.46
C PRO A 304 -6.66 -6.33 21.49
N SER A 305 -6.84 -6.83 22.71
CA SER A 305 -5.92 -6.63 23.84
C SER A 305 -5.65 -5.16 24.19
N ASP A 306 -6.62 -4.28 23.91
CA ASP A 306 -6.51 -2.84 24.16
C ASP A 306 -5.25 -2.22 23.54
N ALA A 307 -4.84 -2.74 22.37
CA ALA A 307 -3.66 -2.26 21.66
C ALA A 307 -3.89 -0.89 20.98
N GLY A 308 -5.12 -0.37 21.03
CA GLY A 308 -5.53 0.82 20.31
C GLY A 308 -7.01 0.88 19.98
N VAL A 309 -7.36 1.69 19.00
CA VAL A 309 -8.73 1.90 18.50
C VAL A 309 -8.73 1.78 16.99
N TRP A 310 -9.78 1.18 16.43
CA TRP A 310 -10.06 1.22 14.99
C TRP A 310 -11.34 1.98 14.71
N MET A 311 -11.39 2.58 13.52
CA MET A 311 -12.55 3.23 12.96
C MET A 311 -12.76 2.69 11.55
N ARG A 312 -14.02 2.45 11.20
CA ARG A 312 -14.43 2.23 9.81
C ARG A 312 -15.63 3.12 9.51
N LEU A 313 -15.60 3.71 8.33
CA LEU A 313 -16.60 4.62 7.84
C LEU A 313 -16.89 4.29 6.39
N VAL A 314 -18.17 4.27 6.04
CA VAL A 314 -18.64 4.17 4.67
C VAL A 314 -19.51 5.38 4.33
N GLY A 315 -19.55 5.77 3.06
CA GLY A 315 -20.43 6.83 2.59
C GLY A 315 -20.39 7.03 1.07
N ASN A 316 -21.30 7.86 0.57
CA ASN A 316 -21.45 8.17 -0.86
C ASN A 316 -20.92 9.55 -1.27
N ASP A 317 -20.71 10.45 -0.31
CA ASP A 317 -20.10 11.75 -0.55
C ASP A 317 -18.61 11.71 -0.22
N THR A 318 -17.77 11.67 -1.27
CA THR A 318 -16.31 11.68 -1.13
C THR A 318 -15.76 12.86 -0.34
N VAL A 319 -16.41 14.03 -0.38
CA VAL A 319 -15.98 15.22 0.35
C VAL A 319 -16.32 15.07 1.82
N ALA A 320 -17.53 14.61 2.15
CA ALA A 320 -17.93 14.34 3.52
C ALA A 320 -17.03 13.27 4.16
N VAL A 321 -16.77 12.17 3.44
CA VAL A 321 -15.87 11.10 3.90
C VAL A 321 -14.45 11.62 4.14
N ALA A 322 -13.90 12.41 3.21
CA ALA A 322 -12.56 12.99 3.36
C ALA A 322 -12.46 13.93 4.57
N ARG A 323 -13.48 14.78 4.78
CA ARG A 323 -13.55 15.68 5.94
C ARG A 323 -13.67 14.91 7.25
N ALA A 324 -14.51 13.88 7.31
CA ALA A 324 -14.66 13.03 8.49
C ALA A 324 -13.36 12.27 8.80
N SER A 325 -12.73 11.68 7.78
CA SER A 325 -11.44 10.97 7.94
C SER A 325 -10.34 11.90 8.43
N THR A 326 -10.28 13.13 7.91
CA THR A 326 -9.33 14.16 8.36
C THR A 326 -9.61 14.58 9.81
N ALA A 327 -10.88 14.77 10.18
CA ALA A 327 -11.27 15.17 11.53
C ALA A 327 -10.90 14.10 12.57
N VAL A 328 -11.17 12.83 12.28
CA VAL A 328 -10.80 11.71 13.17
C VAL A 328 -9.30 11.54 13.28
N ALA A 329 -8.56 11.62 12.16
CA ALA A 329 -7.10 11.57 12.21
C ALA A 329 -6.51 12.74 13.02
N ALA A 330 -7.07 13.94 12.89
CA ALA A 330 -6.66 15.11 13.68
C ALA A 330 -7.00 14.97 15.16
N ALA A 331 -8.15 14.37 15.50
CA ALA A 331 -8.52 14.06 16.88
C ALA A 331 -7.55 13.04 17.48
N ALA A 332 -7.20 11.97 16.75
CA ALA A 332 -6.19 10.99 17.17
C ALA A 332 -4.82 11.64 17.41
N HIS A 333 -4.35 12.46 16.46
CA HIS A 333 -3.11 13.23 16.59
C HIS A 333 -3.11 14.10 17.85
N THR A 334 -4.18 14.87 18.05
CA THR A 334 -4.29 15.80 19.19
C THR A 334 -4.37 15.06 20.52
N PHE A 335 -5.10 13.94 20.56
CA PHE A 335 -5.22 13.10 21.74
C PHE A 335 -3.85 12.54 22.16
N VAL A 336 -3.07 12.02 21.19
CA VAL A 336 -1.78 11.39 21.48
C VAL A 336 -0.69 12.43 21.79
N LEU A 337 -0.63 13.52 21.03
CA LEU A 337 0.49 14.48 21.09
C LEU A 337 0.20 15.70 21.96
N GLY A 338 -1.05 15.94 22.34
CA GLY A 338 -1.47 17.12 23.10
C GLY A 338 -1.41 18.44 22.31
N THR A 339 -1.06 18.38 21.02
CA THR A 339 -0.98 19.53 20.11
C THR A 339 -1.93 19.34 18.93
N PRO A 340 -2.58 20.39 18.41
CA PRO A 340 -3.38 20.30 17.19
C PRO A 340 -2.62 19.74 15.98
N ALA A 341 -3.29 18.90 15.19
CA ALA A 341 -2.78 18.50 13.88
C ALA A 341 -2.75 19.73 12.95
N PRO A 342 -1.66 19.95 12.18
CA PRO A 342 -1.61 21.08 11.27
C PRO A 342 -2.52 20.84 10.07
N ASN A 343 -2.99 21.94 9.46
CA ASN A 343 -3.76 21.85 8.23
C ASN A 343 -2.83 21.56 7.05
N ILE A 344 -2.88 20.33 6.54
CA ILE A 344 -2.13 19.91 5.36
C ILE A 344 -2.90 20.34 4.11
N ARG A 345 -2.47 21.44 3.49
CA ARG A 345 -2.97 21.83 2.16
C ARG A 345 -2.16 21.13 1.08
N LYS A 346 -2.77 20.17 0.41
CA LYS A 346 -2.24 19.59 -0.83
C LYS A 346 -2.70 20.50 -1.98
N SER A 347 -1.74 21.07 -2.71
CA SER A 347 -1.94 22.04 -3.80
C SER A 347 -2.63 21.45 -5.02
#